data_AF-A0A2H9N9K6-F1
#
_entry.id   AF-A0A2H9N9K6-F1
#
_cell.length_a   1.000
_cell.length_b   1.000
_cell.length_c   1.000
_cell.angle_alpha   90.00
_cell.angle_beta   90.00
_cell.angle_gamma   90.00
#
_symmetry.space_group_name_H-M   'P 1'
#
loop_
_entity.id
_entity.type
_entity.pdbx_description
1 polymer ?
#
loop_
_entity_poly.entity_id
_entity_poly.type
_entity_poly.pdbx_seq_one_letter_code
_entity_poly.pdbx_strand_id
1 'polypeptide(L)'
;MEKVVETVPCTILEHHILRDENWREKTKNVFDKANKAGYEILTAAEFLGKQNAFLEATRKRLFVENPSSKEFEKWMRESINMKKHVKPPI
;
A
#
# COMPACT_ATOMS: atom_id res chain seq x y z
N MET A 1 -4.14 16.46 -5.61
CA MET A 1 -4.11 15.29 -6.52
C MET A 1 -5.01 15.52 -7.72
N GLU A 2 -6.27 15.93 -7.54
CA GLU A 2 -7.22 16.23 -8.62
C GLU A 2 -6.66 17.10 -9.77
N LYS A 3 -6.10 18.28 -9.47
CA LYS A 3 -5.51 19.15 -10.51
C LYS A 3 -4.33 18.51 -11.26
N VAL A 4 -3.59 17.62 -10.59
CA VAL A 4 -2.44 16.92 -11.19
C VAL A 4 -2.95 15.90 -12.19
N VAL A 5 -3.91 15.08 -11.80
CA VAL A 5 -4.45 14.02 -12.67
C VAL A 5 -5.32 14.55 -13.81
N GLU A 6 -5.72 15.83 -13.77
CA GLU A 6 -6.38 16.53 -14.88
C GLU A 6 -5.39 17.01 -15.96
N THR A 7 -4.08 17.01 -15.69
CA THR A 7 -3.05 17.57 -16.58
C THR A 7 -1.89 16.61 -16.88
N VAL A 8 -1.76 15.53 -16.11
CA VAL A 8 -0.71 14.53 -16.25
C VAL A 8 -1.29 13.25 -16.87
N PRO A 9 -0.85 12.84 -18.08
CA PRO A 9 -1.41 11.70 -18.80
C PRO A 9 -1.36 10.35 -18.07
N CYS A 10 -0.32 10.13 -17.27
CA CYS A 10 -0.13 8.91 -16.51
C CYS A 10 0.36 9.27 -15.11
N THR A 11 -0.43 8.93 -14.09
CA THR A 11 -0.08 9.15 -12.69
C THR A 11 0.10 7.82 -11.97
N ILE A 12 1.24 7.63 -11.31
CA ILE A 12 1.49 6.46 -10.47
C ILE A 12 1.14 6.80 -9.01
N LEU A 13 0.13 6.12 -8.47
CA LEU A 13 -0.38 6.27 -7.11
C LEU A 13 0.33 5.30 -6.16
N GLU A 14 0.94 5.81 -5.09
CA GLU A 14 1.83 5.00 -4.25
C GLU A 14 1.85 5.30 -2.73
N HIS A 15 2.52 4.38 -2.01
CA HIS A 15 2.99 4.39 -0.62
C HIS A 15 2.00 4.30 0.56
N HIS A 16 1.14 5.31 0.79
CA HIS A 16 0.29 5.32 2.00
C HIS A 16 -1.18 5.12 1.70
N ILE A 17 -1.66 5.64 0.58
CA ILE A 17 -3.06 5.50 0.18
C ILE A 17 -3.42 4.03 -0.04
N LEU A 18 -2.53 3.24 -0.63
CA LEU A 18 -2.73 1.81 -0.91
C LEU A 18 -2.68 0.90 0.34
N ARG A 19 -2.38 1.45 1.52
CA ARG A 19 -2.45 0.72 2.80
C ARG A 19 -3.86 0.71 3.39
N ASP A 20 -4.79 1.43 2.78
CA ASP A 20 -6.19 1.44 3.18
C ASP A 20 -6.97 0.46 2.31
N GLU A 21 -7.75 -0.45 2.90
CA GLU A 21 -8.57 -1.37 2.12
C GLU A 21 -9.62 -0.65 1.25
N ASN A 22 -10.03 0.56 1.65
CA ASN A 22 -11.00 1.38 0.93
C ASN A 22 -10.36 2.49 0.10
N TRP A 23 -9.07 2.39 -0.22
CA TRP A 23 -8.32 3.42 -0.94
C TRP A 23 -8.99 3.83 -2.26
N ARG A 24 -9.59 2.87 -2.97
CA ARG A 24 -10.23 3.11 -4.26
C ARG A 24 -11.46 4.01 -4.13
N GLU A 25 -12.28 3.79 -3.11
CA GLU A 25 -13.43 4.64 -2.80
C GLU A 25 -12.98 6.03 -2.35
N LYS A 26 -11.98 6.10 -1.45
CA LYS A 26 -11.42 7.37 -0.96
C LYS A 26 -10.80 8.22 -2.05
N THR A 27 -10.35 7.60 -3.14
CA THR A 27 -9.73 8.27 -4.29
C THR A 27 -10.65 8.39 -5.49
N LYS A 28 -11.93 8.01 -5.37
CA LYS A 28 -12.90 7.99 -6.48
C LYS A 28 -12.94 9.29 -7.27
N ASN A 29 -13.04 10.44 -6.59
CA ASN A 29 -13.07 11.75 -7.25
C ASN A 29 -11.81 12.04 -8.09
N VAL A 30 -10.66 11.54 -7.65
CA VAL A 30 -9.38 11.70 -8.36
C VAL A 30 -9.39 10.85 -9.63
N PHE A 31 -9.82 9.59 -9.55
CA PHE A 31 -10.01 8.71 -10.71
C PHE A 31 -11.05 9.26 -11.70
N ASP A 32 -12.18 9.75 -11.20
CA ASP A 32 -13.25 10.33 -12.03
C ASP A 32 -12.73 11.54 -12.84
N LYS A 33 -11.88 12.38 -12.24
CA LYS A 33 -11.28 13.53 -12.91
C LYS A 33 -10.23 13.14 -13.95
N ALA A 34 -9.36 12.17 -13.63
CA ALA A 34 -8.40 11.64 -14.60
C ALA A 34 -9.11 11.04 -15.82
N ASN A 35 -10.13 10.22 -15.59
CA ASN A 35 -10.91 9.58 -16.64
C ASN A 35 -11.61 10.62 -17.54
N LYS A 36 -12.19 11.68 -16.95
CA LYS A 36 -12.76 12.80 -17.73
C LYS A 36 -11.73 13.52 -18.62
N ALA A 37 -10.47 13.57 -18.20
CA ALA A 37 -9.38 14.14 -18.98
C ALA A 37 -8.76 13.13 -19.99
N GLY A 38 -9.21 11.87 -20.00
CA GLY A 38 -8.64 10.80 -20.82
C GLY A 38 -7.28 10.30 -20.32
N TYR A 39 -6.98 10.50 -19.03
CA TYR A 39 -5.71 10.17 -18.40
C TYR A 39 -5.84 9.00 -17.42
N GLU A 40 -4.73 8.33 -17.17
CA GLU A 40 -4.67 7.10 -16.39
C GLU A 40 -4.06 7.32 -15.01
N ILE A 41 -4.63 6.65 -14.01
CA ILE A 41 -4.03 6.50 -12.69
C ILE A 41 -3.80 5.01 -12.45
N LEU A 42 -2.55 4.65 -12.15
CA LEU A 42 -2.10 3.28 -11.96
C LEU A 42 -1.32 3.18 -10.65
N THR A 43 -1.27 2.00 -10.04
CA THR A 43 -0.25 1.65 -9.06
C THR A 43 1.07 1.29 -9.75
N ALA A 44 2.20 1.21 -9.04
CA ALA A 44 3.44 0.77 -9.69
C ALA A 44 3.34 -0.68 -10.21
N ALA A 45 2.58 -1.55 -9.52
CA ALA A 45 2.34 -2.91 -9.98
C ALA A 45 1.58 -2.92 -11.31
N GLU A 46 0.48 -2.17 -11.42
CA GLU A 46 -0.32 -2.09 -12.66
C GLU A 46 0.48 -1.47 -13.81
N PHE A 47 1.26 -0.41 -13.53
CA PHE A 47 2.16 0.18 -14.52
C PHE A 47 3.18 -0.83 -15.07
N LEU A 48 3.63 -1.78 -14.23
CA LEU A 48 4.51 -2.87 -14.62
C LEU A 48 3.77 -4.10 -15.19
N GLY A 49 2.45 -4.05 -15.37
CA GLY A 49 1.63 -5.19 -15.83
C GLY A 49 1.52 -6.33 -14.81
N LYS A 50 1.72 -6.04 -13.52
CA LYS A 50 1.65 -6.99 -12.41
C LYS A 50 0.37 -6.81 -11.60
N GLN A 51 -0.04 -7.87 -10.91
CA GLN A 51 -1.15 -7.80 -9.97
C GLN A 51 -0.71 -7.12 -8.66
N ASN A 52 -1.62 -6.32 -8.09
CA ASN A 52 -1.43 -5.74 -6.77
C ASN A 52 -1.61 -6.78 -5.67
N ALA A 53 -0.66 -6.84 -4.73
CA ALA A 53 -0.75 -7.71 -3.56
C ALA A 53 -1.44 -7.05 -2.35
N PHE A 54 -1.40 -5.70 -2.25
CA PHE A 54 -1.98 -4.91 -1.16
C PHE A 54 -1.75 -5.49 0.26
N LEU A 55 -0.54 -6.01 0.52
CA LEU A 55 -0.20 -6.69 1.77
C LEU A 55 -0.42 -5.82 3.01
N GLU A 56 -0.08 -4.53 2.94
CA GLU A 56 -0.28 -3.61 4.05
C GLU A 56 -1.76 -3.30 4.31
N ALA A 57 -2.60 -3.26 3.27
CA ALA A 57 -4.04 -3.04 3.43
C ALA A 57 -4.69 -4.18 4.23
N THR A 58 -4.28 -5.41 3.92
CA THR A 58 -4.85 -6.62 4.53
C THR A 58 -3.99 -7.17 5.67
N ARG A 59 -2.99 -6.42 6.15
CA ARG A 59 -1.96 -6.87 7.11
C ARG A 59 -2.57 -7.55 8.33
N LYS A 60 -3.62 -6.98 8.91
CA LYS A 60 -4.28 -7.57 10.10
C LYS A 60 -4.81 -8.97 9.82
N ARG A 61 -5.46 -9.17 8.68
CA ARG A 61 -5.98 -10.46 8.25
C ARG A 61 -4.83 -11.44 7.98
N LEU A 62 -3.78 -11.00 7.30
CA LEU A 62 -2.60 -11.82 7.01
C LEU A 62 -1.92 -12.35 8.27
N PHE A 63 -1.79 -11.55 9.33
CA PHE A 63 -1.23 -12.01 10.61
C PHE A 63 -2.12 -13.04 11.34
N VAL A 64 -3.43 -13.02 11.10
CA VAL A 64 -4.36 -14.01 11.67
C VAL A 64 -4.29 -15.32 10.87
N GLU A 65 -4.31 -15.23 9.55
CA GLU A 65 -4.26 -16.39 8.64
C GLU A 65 -2.89 -17.08 8.64
N ASN A 66 -1.82 -16.29 8.82
CA ASN A 66 -0.44 -16.75 8.81
C ASN A 66 0.28 -16.24 10.08
N PRO A 67 0.02 -16.85 11.25
CA PRO A 67 0.63 -16.41 12.49
C PRO A 67 2.15 -16.58 12.44
N SER A 68 2.86 -15.57 12.94
CA SER A 68 4.33 -15.60 13.03
C SER A 68 4.82 -16.52 14.16
N SER A 69 6.12 -16.85 14.16
CA SER A 69 6.72 -17.58 15.26
C SER A 69 6.64 -16.80 16.58
N LYS A 70 6.57 -17.51 17.72
CA LYS A 70 6.56 -16.87 19.06
C LYS A 70 7.80 -15.99 19.30
N GLU A 71 8.93 -16.39 18.76
CA GLU A 71 10.19 -15.64 18.83
C GLU A 71 10.09 -14.32 18.06
N PHE A 72 9.49 -14.36 16.87
CA PHE A 72 9.24 -13.18 16.06
C PHE A 72 8.24 -12.24 16.74
N GLU A 73 7.17 -12.78 17.33
CA GLU A 73 6.22 -11.97 18.11
C GLU A 73 6.86 -11.29 19.32
N LYS A 74 7.75 -11.99 20.02
CA LYS A 74 8.53 -11.40 21.12
C LYS A 74 9.39 -10.27 20.59
N TRP A 75 10.14 -10.50 19.52
CA TRP A 75 10.95 -9.47 18.86
C TRP A 75 10.10 -8.27 18.41
N MET A 76 8.90 -8.49 17.87
CA MET A 76 7.96 -7.42 17.48
C MET A 76 7.49 -6.56 18.65
N ARG A 77 7.55 -7.05 19.89
CA ARG A 77 7.17 -6.29 21.10
C ARG A 77 8.34 -5.56 21.75
N GLU A 78 9.57 -5.79 21.29
CA GLU A 78 10.77 -5.13 21.80
C GLU A 78 10.80 -3.63 21.46
N SER A 79 11.65 -2.90 22.19
CA SER A 79 11.87 -1.46 21.98
C SER A 79 12.44 -1.15 20.59
N ILE A 80 12.17 0.05 20.08
CA ILE A 80 12.72 0.51 18.79
C ILE A 80 14.25 0.49 18.80
N ASN A 81 14.88 0.86 19.93
CA ASN A 81 16.34 0.80 20.06
C ASN A 81 16.85 -0.64 19.92
N MET A 82 16.15 -1.62 20.49
CA MET A 82 16.57 -3.01 20.34
C MET A 82 16.41 -3.52 18.90
N LYS A 83 15.27 -3.22 18.26
CA LYS A 83 15.00 -3.62 16.88
C LYS A 83 15.97 -3.02 15.85
N LYS A 84 16.66 -1.93 16.18
CA LYS A 84 17.74 -1.36 15.34
C LYS A 84 19.01 -2.21 15.34
N HIS A 85 19.30 -2.91 16.44
CA HIS A 85 20.55 -3.67 16.60
C HIS A 85 20.38 -5.18 16.48
N VAL A 86 19.20 -5.72 16.76
CA VAL A 86 18.89 -7.15 16.61
C VAL A 86 17.88 -7.34 15.48
N LYS A 87 18.25 -8.15 14.49
CA LYS A 87 17.39 -8.53 13.37
C LYS A 87 16.23 -9.41 13.85
N PRO A 88 15.08 -9.39 13.15
CA PRO A 88 14.00 -10.31 13.46
C PRO A 88 14.46 -11.77 13.27
N PRO A 89 13.98 -12.70 14.10
CA PRO A 89 14.14 -14.13 13.85
C PRO A 89 13.21 -14.54 12.69
N ILE A 90 13.77 -14.97 11.56
CA ILE A 90 13.06 -15.37 10.33
C ILE A 90 13.12 -16.88 10.18
#